data_AF-A0A3P7IVS0-F1
#
_entry.id   AF-A0A3P7IVS0-F1
#
_cell.length_a   1.000
_cell.length_b   1.000
_cell.length_c   1.000
_cell.angle_alpha   90.00
_cell.angle_beta   90.00
_cell.angle_gamma   90.00
#
_symmetry.space_group_name_H-M   'P 1'
#
loop_
_entity.id
_entity.type
_entity.pdbx_description
1 polymer ?
#
loop_
_entity_poly.entity_id
_entity_poly.type
_entity_poly.pdbx_seq_one_letter_code
_entity_poly.pdbx_strand_id
1 'polypeptide(L)'
;MQVINLLIARDKICQDLYETLLRCSKTVNVCELVAFENRDVAEDARGWARLDWEVEFTRQGIDSEWAENDLNESYRSCDTYPERLWLPVAASKTTLMGSCRFRSRGRLPVLTYFYKPNGAAICRCAQPLTGFSARCVEDEKLMELIGKANKNCDTLFLVDTRPMVNAMVNKVQGKGFEDERNYSNTRFHFFDIENIHVMRASQLKLLEGLLLNDLIIFAYN
;
A
#
# COMPACT_ATOMS: atom_id res chain seq x y z
N MET A 1 0.73 19.22 14.52
CA MET A 1 -0.73 19.36 14.69
C MET A 1 -0.96 20.38 15.79
N GLN A 2 -1.91 21.31 15.65
CA GLN A 2 -2.16 22.41 16.58
C GLN A 2 -3.52 22.20 17.26
N VAL A 3 -3.59 22.42 18.57
CA VAL A 3 -4.87 22.55 19.29
C VAL A 3 -5.23 24.03 19.32
N ILE A 4 -6.45 24.36 18.91
CA ILE A 4 -6.95 25.73 18.93
C ILE A 4 -7.99 25.82 20.06
N ASN A 5 -7.67 26.59 21.09
CA ASN A 5 -8.60 26.90 22.17
C ASN A 5 -9.29 28.22 21.87
N LEU A 6 -10.63 28.19 21.69
CA LEU A 6 -11.45 29.36 21.45
C LEU A 6 -12.23 29.71 22.72
N LEU A 7 -12.11 30.95 23.20
CA LEU A 7 -12.94 31.50 24.27
C LEU A 7 -14.06 32.35 23.65
N ILE A 8 -15.31 31.92 23.83
CA ILE A 8 -16.50 32.58 23.26
C ILE A 8 -17.39 33.06 24.41
N ALA A 9 -17.54 34.38 24.53
CA ALA A 9 -18.17 35.01 25.70
C ALA A 9 -19.69 34.80 25.82
N ARG A 10 -20.38 34.42 24.73
CA ARG A 10 -21.84 34.22 24.72
C ARG A 10 -22.17 32.76 24.47
N ASP A 11 -22.84 32.13 25.44
CA ASP A 11 -23.21 30.70 25.41
C ASP A 11 -23.94 30.31 24.13
N LYS A 12 -24.90 31.11 23.68
CA LYS A 12 -25.63 30.84 22.44
C LYS A 12 -24.71 30.75 21.22
N ILE A 13 -23.75 31.69 21.09
CA ILE A 13 -22.79 31.69 19.96
C ILE A 13 -21.84 30.50 20.07
N CYS A 14 -21.41 30.16 21.29
CA CYS A 14 -20.57 28.99 21.55
C CYS A 14 -21.26 27.71 21.10
N GLN A 15 -22.53 27.54 21.48
CA GLN A 15 -23.35 26.39 21.09
C GLN A 15 -23.55 26.32 19.57
N ASP A 16 -23.95 27.43 18.93
CA ASP A 16 -24.18 27.49 17.48
C ASP A 16 -22.89 27.15 16.69
N LEU A 17 -21.73 27.65 17.14
CA LEU A 17 -20.43 27.33 16.54
C LEU A 17 -20.07 25.85 16.74
N TYR A 18 -20.21 25.34 17.96
CA TYR A 18 -19.92 23.94 18.28
C TYR A 18 -20.73 22.98 17.39
N GLU A 19 -22.04 23.19 17.28
CA GLU A 19 -22.92 22.38 16.45
C GLU A 19 -22.56 22.47 14.97
N THR A 20 -22.21 23.68 14.50
CA THR A 20 -21.77 23.89 13.11
C THR A 20 -20.47 23.16 12.82
N LEU A 21 -19.45 23.30 13.68
CA LEU A 21 -18.18 22.59 13.53
C LEU A 21 -18.37 21.08 13.58
N LEU A 22 -19.23 20.59 14.48
CA LEU A 22 -19.52 19.17 14.59
C LEU A 22 -20.16 18.63 13.31
N ARG A 23 -21.13 19.35 12.75
CA ARG A 23 -21.80 19.00 11.50
C ARG A 23 -20.84 19.03 10.31
N CYS A 24 -19.98 20.04 10.22
CA CYS A 24 -19.03 20.19 9.11
C CYS A 24 -17.82 19.23 9.20
N SER A 25 -17.45 18.78 10.40
CA SER A 25 -16.29 17.89 10.61
C SER A 25 -16.64 16.40 10.50
N LYS A 26 -17.91 16.04 10.54
CA LYS A 26 -18.39 14.66 10.48
C LYS A 26 -19.19 14.43 9.21
N THR A 27 -18.48 14.17 8.11
CA THR A 27 -19.11 13.69 6.87
C THR A 27 -19.38 12.20 6.98
N VAL A 28 -20.63 11.79 6.72
CA VAL A 28 -21.01 10.37 6.72
C VAL A 28 -20.87 9.79 5.31
N ASN A 29 -21.07 10.62 4.29
CA ASN A 29 -20.93 10.24 2.90
C ASN A 29 -19.71 10.94 2.27
N VAL A 30 -18.95 10.19 1.46
CA VAL A 30 -17.80 10.73 0.72
C VAL A 30 -18.19 11.91 -0.19
N CYS A 31 -19.42 11.91 -0.72
CA CYS A 31 -19.94 12.99 -1.57
C CYS A 31 -20.18 14.31 -0.80
N GLU A 32 -20.19 14.29 0.53
CA GLU A 32 -20.31 15.48 1.38
C GLU A 32 -18.94 16.13 1.65
N LEU A 33 -17.84 15.52 1.20
CA LEU A 33 -16.52 16.10 1.34
C LEU A 33 -16.39 17.33 0.42
N VAL A 34 -15.69 18.36 0.90
CA VAL A 34 -15.36 19.58 0.16
C VAL A 34 -14.77 19.29 -1.23
N ALA A 35 -14.06 18.17 -1.39
CA ALA A 35 -13.53 17.73 -2.68
C ALA A 35 -14.60 17.60 -3.79
N PHE A 36 -15.85 17.28 -3.45
CA PHE A 36 -16.97 17.18 -4.41
C PHE A 36 -17.75 18.49 -4.57
N GLU A 37 -17.57 19.44 -3.65
CA GLU A 37 -18.17 20.78 -3.72
C GLU A 37 -17.27 21.79 -4.43
N ASN A 38 -15.95 21.57 -4.40
CA ASN A 38 -14.98 22.46 -5.01
C ASN A 38 -15.25 22.64 -6.52
N ARG A 39 -15.25 23.89 -7.00
CA ARG A 39 -15.45 24.30 -8.41
C ARG A 39 -14.29 25.13 -8.95
N ASP A 40 -13.20 25.23 -8.21
CA ASP A 40 -11.98 25.92 -8.60
C ASP A 40 -11.44 25.29 -9.88
N VAL A 41 -11.00 26.15 -10.80
CA VAL A 41 -10.37 25.69 -12.03
C VAL A 41 -8.93 25.30 -11.70
N ALA A 42 -8.55 24.06 -12.00
CA ALA A 42 -7.19 23.60 -11.81
C ALA A 42 -6.23 24.37 -12.72
N GLU A 43 -5.16 24.92 -12.14
CA GLU A 43 -4.11 25.63 -12.90
C GLU A 43 -3.28 24.68 -13.78
N ASP A 44 -3.09 23.42 -13.35
CA ASP A 44 -2.39 22.39 -14.13
C ASP A 44 -3.40 21.56 -14.92
N ALA A 45 -3.39 21.72 -16.25
CA ALA A 45 -4.23 20.97 -17.18
C ALA A 45 -4.03 19.45 -17.10
N ARG A 46 -2.90 18.97 -16.55
CA ARG A 46 -2.61 17.53 -16.40
C ARG A 46 -3.21 16.91 -15.14
N GLY A 47 -3.86 17.66 -14.25
CA GLY A 47 -4.37 17.25 -12.93
C GLY A 47 -4.49 15.73 -12.71
N TRP A 48 -5.49 15.10 -13.35
CA TRP A 48 -5.75 13.65 -13.27
C TRP A 48 -4.90 12.79 -14.21
N ALA A 49 -4.40 13.34 -15.31
CA ALA A 49 -3.57 12.67 -16.31
C ALA A 49 -2.06 12.69 -15.96
N ARG A 50 -1.69 13.07 -14.73
CA ARG A 50 -0.29 13.12 -14.29
C ARG A 50 0.40 11.76 -14.24
N LEU A 51 -0.39 10.70 -13.99
CA LEU A 51 0.12 9.35 -13.85
C LEU A 51 -0.41 8.50 -15.01
N ASP A 52 0.50 8.13 -15.89
CA ASP A 52 0.29 7.15 -16.94
C ASP A 52 1.26 5.99 -16.70
N TRP A 53 0.73 4.79 -16.50
CA TRP A 53 1.53 3.62 -16.16
C TRP A 53 2.42 3.15 -17.31
N GLU A 54 1.94 3.24 -18.55
CA GLU A 54 2.73 2.87 -19.73
C GLU A 54 3.91 3.83 -19.89
N VAL A 55 3.68 5.12 -19.70
CA VAL A 55 4.74 6.14 -19.69
C VAL A 55 5.73 5.91 -18.55
N GLU A 56 5.25 5.60 -17.34
CA GLU A 56 6.12 5.36 -16.18
C GLU A 56 7.01 4.13 -16.35
N PHE A 57 6.45 3.00 -16.80
CA PHE A 57 7.27 1.80 -17.04
C PHE A 57 8.18 1.95 -18.26
N THR A 58 7.78 2.71 -19.28
CA THR A 58 8.67 3.13 -20.38
C THR A 58 9.84 3.96 -19.86
N ARG A 59 9.57 4.91 -18.94
CA ARG A 59 10.61 5.74 -18.30
C ARG A 59 11.60 4.91 -17.49
N GLN A 60 11.14 3.85 -16.83
CA GLN A 60 12.02 2.90 -16.13
C GLN A 60 12.86 2.06 -17.10
N GLY A 61 12.45 1.94 -18.36
CA GLY A 61 13.15 1.19 -19.39
C GLY A 61 13.13 -0.31 -19.12
N ILE A 62 11.95 -0.83 -18.75
CA ILE A 62 11.70 -2.27 -18.59
C ILE A 62 12.19 -3.06 -19.81
N ASP A 63 12.77 -4.23 -19.57
CA ASP A 63 13.23 -5.13 -20.64
C ASP A 63 12.11 -6.05 -21.13
N SER A 64 12.45 -6.95 -22.06
CA SER A 64 11.50 -7.90 -22.66
C SER A 64 11.02 -9.00 -21.72
N GLU A 65 11.53 -9.08 -20.48
CA GLU A 65 11.08 -10.09 -19.51
C GLU A 65 9.80 -9.67 -18.79
N TRP A 66 9.43 -8.39 -18.86
CA TRP A 66 8.25 -7.81 -18.21
C TRP A 66 7.29 -7.24 -19.24
N ALA A 67 6.00 -7.46 -19.02
CA ALA A 67 4.95 -6.87 -19.86
C ALA A 67 3.72 -6.51 -19.03
N GLU A 68 2.97 -5.56 -19.57
CA GLU A 68 1.64 -5.25 -19.09
C GLU A 68 0.69 -6.46 -19.29
N ASN A 69 -0.23 -6.64 -18.35
CA ASN A 69 -1.17 -7.75 -18.32
C ASN A 69 -2.56 -7.29 -17.85
N ASP A 70 -3.59 -7.96 -18.38
CA ASP A 70 -5.01 -7.67 -18.18
C ASP A 70 -5.68 -8.50 -17.06
N LEU A 71 -4.90 -9.26 -16.27
CA LEU A 71 -5.39 -10.10 -15.17
C LEU A 71 -6.37 -9.41 -14.23
N ASN A 72 -6.17 -8.10 -14.00
CA ASN A 72 -6.97 -7.32 -13.08
C ASN A 72 -7.91 -6.32 -13.77
N GLU A 73 -8.25 -6.57 -15.03
CA GLU A 73 -9.28 -5.81 -15.75
C GLU A 73 -10.57 -5.73 -14.93
N SER A 74 -11.16 -4.53 -14.86
CA SER A 74 -12.32 -4.22 -14.02
C SER A 74 -12.15 -4.62 -12.54
N TYR A 75 -10.91 -4.66 -12.03
CA TYR A 75 -10.59 -4.95 -10.64
C TYR A 75 -11.04 -6.34 -10.14
N ARG A 76 -11.24 -7.30 -11.06
CA ARG A 76 -11.86 -8.60 -10.74
C ARG A 76 -10.98 -9.53 -9.91
N SER A 77 -9.67 -9.48 -10.10
CA SER A 77 -8.71 -10.38 -9.44
C SER A 77 -8.22 -9.80 -8.10
N CYS A 78 -8.12 -8.47 -8.02
CA CYS A 78 -7.73 -7.73 -6.83
C CYS A 78 -8.29 -6.30 -6.89
N ASP A 79 -9.30 -6.02 -6.06
CA ASP A 79 -9.98 -4.73 -5.94
C ASP A 79 -9.13 -3.57 -5.39
N THR A 80 -7.95 -3.88 -4.83
CA THR A 80 -7.03 -2.92 -4.23
C THR A 80 -5.73 -2.73 -5.02
N TYR A 81 -5.66 -3.28 -6.22
CA TYR A 81 -4.58 -3.07 -7.19
C TYR A 81 -5.05 -2.23 -8.37
N PRO A 82 -4.12 -1.61 -9.13
CA PRO A 82 -4.44 -1.00 -10.42
C PRO A 82 -5.05 -2.03 -11.37
N GLU A 83 -5.82 -1.55 -12.34
CA GLU A 83 -6.46 -2.40 -13.35
C GLU A 83 -5.43 -3.12 -14.25
N ARG A 84 -4.34 -2.41 -14.60
CA ARG A 84 -3.23 -2.91 -15.42
C ARG A 84 -2.02 -3.21 -14.56
N LEU A 85 -1.42 -4.38 -14.75
CA LEU A 85 -0.32 -4.88 -13.92
C LEU A 85 0.87 -5.28 -14.80
N TRP A 86 2.09 -5.03 -14.33
CA TRP A 86 3.31 -5.50 -14.99
C TRP A 86 3.82 -6.78 -14.32
N LEU A 87 3.95 -7.83 -15.11
CA LEU A 87 4.23 -9.19 -14.67
C LEU A 87 5.29 -9.84 -15.58
N PRO A 88 5.98 -10.90 -15.14
CA PRO A 88 6.91 -11.62 -16.00
C PRO A 88 6.19 -12.21 -17.22
N VAL A 89 6.72 -12.00 -18.42
CA VAL A 89 6.13 -12.48 -19.69
C VAL A 89 5.98 -14.00 -19.71
N ALA A 90 6.91 -14.71 -19.05
CA ALA A 90 6.88 -16.17 -18.94
C ALA A 90 5.79 -16.72 -17.99
N ALA A 91 5.09 -15.86 -17.25
CA ALA A 91 4.06 -16.30 -16.30
C ALA A 91 2.74 -16.63 -17.02
N SER A 92 2.28 -17.87 -16.87
CA SER A 92 0.99 -18.29 -17.44
C SER A 92 -0.19 -17.73 -16.66
N LYS A 93 -1.36 -17.59 -17.30
CA LYS A 93 -2.61 -17.18 -16.62
C LYS A 93 -2.94 -18.08 -15.42
N THR A 94 -2.70 -19.38 -15.52
CA THR A 94 -2.89 -20.33 -14.42
C THR A 94 -1.99 -20.01 -13.23
N THR A 95 -0.71 -19.73 -13.50
CA THR A 95 0.29 -19.31 -12.50
C THR A 95 -0.16 -18.03 -11.79
N LEU A 96 -0.57 -17.02 -12.55
CA LEU A 96 -1.01 -15.75 -12.01
C LEU A 96 -2.26 -15.88 -11.14
N MET A 97 -3.28 -16.60 -11.62
CA MET A 97 -4.52 -16.83 -10.89
C MET A 97 -4.31 -17.67 -9.63
N GLY A 98 -3.39 -18.64 -9.65
CA GLY A 98 -3.02 -19.42 -8.48
C GLY A 98 -2.37 -18.55 -7.40
N SER A 99 -1.37 -17.73 -7.78
CA SER A 99 -0.74 -16.78 -6.87
C SER A 99 -1.74 -15.75 -6.31
N CYS A 100 -2.63 -15.19 -7.14
CA CYS A 100 -3.70 -14.30 -6.67
C CYS A 100 -4.51 -14.95 -5.53
N ARG A 101 -4.97 -16.19 -5.71
CA ARG A 101 -5.77 -16.89 -4.69
C ARG A 101 -4.98 -17.20 -3.42
N PHE A 102 -3.67 -17.42 -3.55
CA PHE A 102 -2.81 -17.74 -2.42
C PHE A 102 -2.32 -16.50 -1.66
N ARG A 103 -2.47 -15.30 -2.22
CA ARG A 103 -2.00 -14.05 -1.62
C ARG A 103 -3.16 -13.32 -0.96
N SER A 104 -2.94 -12.83 0.26
CA SER A 104 -3.99 -12.14 1.03
C SER A 104 -4.62 -11.00 0.21
N ARG A 105 -5.95 -11.05 0.04
CA ARG A 105 -6.75 -10.11 -0.78
C ARG A 105 -6.40 -10.08 -2.27
N GLY A 106 -5.89 -11.17 -2.85
CA GLY A 106 -5.60 -11.22 -4.29
C GLY A 106 -4.31 -10.50 -4.71
N ARG A 107 -3.57 -9.92 -3.76
CA ARG A 107 -2.42 -9.04 -4.01
C ARG A 107 -1.16 -9.83 -4.33
N LEU A 108 -1.12 -10.40 -5.53
CA LEU A 108 0.02 -11.15 -6.05
C LEU A 108 1.29 -10.27 -6.21
N PRO A 109 2.48 -10.89 -6.33
CA PRO A 109 3.71 -10.20 -6.74
C PRO A 109 3.57 -9.50 -8.09
N VAL A 110 3.74 -8.17 -8.09
CA VAL A 110 3.69 -7.32 -9.29
C VAL A 110 4.88 -6.36 -9.32
N LEU A 111 5.38 -6.04 -10.52
CA LEU A 111 6.47 -5.09 -10.70
C LEU A 111 6.06 -3.69 -10.22
N THR A 112 6.99 -2.99 -9.56
CA THR A 112 6.80 -1.60 -9.11
C THR A 112 7.92 -0.68 -9.57
N TYR A 113 9.14 -1.20 -9.61
CA TYR A 113 10.31 -0.47 -10.05
C TYR A 113 11.28 -1.41 -10.74
N PHE A 114 11.84 -0.96 -11.86
CA PHE A 114 12.85 -1.65 -12.63
C PHE A 114 14.10 -0.78 -12.75
N TYR A 115 15.25 -1.35 -12.44
CA TYR A 115 16.54 -0.69 -12.53
C TYR A 115 17.30 -1.19 -13.75
N LYS A 116 17.12 -0.47 -14.86
CA LYS A 116 17.69 -0.80 -16.18
C LYS A 116 19.18 -1.14 -16.19
N PRO A 117 20.09 -0.47 -15.46
CA PRO A 117 21.52 -0.74 -15.56
C PRO A 117 21.95 -2.16 -15.18
N ASN A 118 21.19 -2.86 -14.32
CA ASN A 118 21.52 -4.24 -13.92
C ASN A 118 20.33 -5.21 -13.99
N GLY A 119 19.16 -4.78 -14.47
CA GLY A 119 17.97 -5.62 -14.59
C GLY A 119 17.29 -5.97 -13.28
N ALA A 120 17.66 -5.33 -12.16
CA ALA A 120 17.03 -5.59 -10.88
C ALA A 120 15.60 -5.03 -10.85
N ALA A 121 14.68 -5.81 -10.29
CA ALA A 121 13.28 -5.45 -10.15
C ALA A 121 12.87 -5.42 -8.68
N ILE A 122 12.05 -4.44 -8.31
CA ILE A 122 11.32 -4.42 -7.04
C ILE A 122 9.88 -4.79 -7.36
N CYS A 123 9.44 -5.90 -6.76
CA CYS A 123 8.04 -6.32 -6.79
C CYS A 123 7.39 -6.12 -5.42
N ARG A 124 6.07 -5.89 -5.41
CA ARG A 124 5.27 -5.84 -4.17
C ARG A 124 4.18 -6.90 -4.18
N CYS A 125 3.84 -7.42 -3.02
CA CYS A 125 2.72 -8.33 -2.81
C CYS A 125 2.15 -8.20 -1.41
N ALA A 126 1.05 -8.91 -1.12
CA ALA A 126 0.68 -9.22 0.25
C ALA A 126 1.32 -10.53 0.72
N GLN A 127 1.27 -10.73 2.04
CA GLN A 127 1.69 -11.98 2.65
C GLN A 127 0.92 -13.19 2.08
N PRO A 128 1.58 -14.36 1.98
CA PRO A 128 0.94 -15.58 1.49
C PRO A 128 -0.01 -16.17 2.54
N LEU A 129 -0.97 -16.97 2.08
CA LEU A 129 -1.95 -17.70 2.89
C LEU A 129 -1.43 -19.09 3.26
N THR A 130 -0.19 -19.15 3.80
CA THR A 130 0.48 -20.41 4.14
C THR A 130 -0.19 -21.16 5.30
N GLY A 131 -0.85 -20.45 6.21
CA GLY A 131 -1.26 -21.02 7.50
C GLY A 131 -0.11 -21.83 8.13
N PHE A 132 -0.41 -23.05 8.57
CA PHE A 132 0.62 -23.93 9.14
C PHE A 132 1.59 -24.49 8.09
N SER A 133 1.09 -24.96 6.94
CA SER A 133 1.89 -25.68 5.94
C SER A 133 1.35 -25.65 4.51
N ALA A 134 0.34 -24.83 4.23
CA ALA A 134 -0.20 -24.68 2.89
C ALA A 134 0.86 -24.13 1.93
N ARG A 135 0.87 -24.68 0.73
CA ARG A 135 1.77 -24.32 -0.37
C ARG A 135 0.96 -24.06 -1.62
N CYS A 136 1.53 -23.28 -2.52
CA CYS A 136 0.95 -23.00 -3.83
C CYS A 136 2.04 -23.09 -4.88
N VAL A 137 1.97 -24.13 -5.71
CA VAL A 137 2.95 -24.38 -6.78
C VAL A 137 2.95 -23.22 -7.78
N GLU A 138 1.78 -22.62 -8.03
CA GLU A 138 1.65 -21.46 -8.91
C GLU A 138 2.34 -20.21 -8.33
N ASP A 139 2.27 -19.98 -7.02
CA ASP A 139 2.95 -18.86 -6.36
C ASP A 139 4.47 -19.09 -6.31
N GLU A 140 4.91 -20.30 -5.93
CA GLU A 140 6.31 -20.71 -5.99
C GLU A 140 6.89 -20.53 -7.40
N LYS A 141 6.12 -20.91 -8.43
CA LYS A 141 6.51 -20.72 -9.83
C LYS A 141 6.58 -19.26 -10.23
N LEU A 142 5.64 -18.42 -9.79
CA LEU A 142 5.69 -16.99 -10.08
C LEU A 142 6.94 -16.35 -9.48
N MET A 143 7.29 -16.67 -8.24
CA MET A 143 8.50 -16.17 -7.58
C MET A 143 9.77 -16.63 -8.32
N GLU A 144 9.82 -17.89 -8.77
CA GLU A 144 10.93 -18.39 -9.60
C GLU A 144 11.07 -17.57 -10.91
N LEU A 145 9.96 -17.26 -11.58
CA LEU A 145 9.97 -16.48 -12.82
C LEU A 145 10.41 -15.03 -12.58
N ILE A 146 10.01 -14.42 -11.47
CA ILE A 146 10.48 -13.08 -11.05
C ILE A 146 11.99 -13.09 -10.84
N GLY A 147 12.53 -14.08 -10.13
CA GLY A 147 13.98 -14.23 -9.93
C GLY A 147 14.72 -14.40 -11.27
N LYS A 148 14.19 -15.23 -12.17
CA LYS A 148 14.78 -15.50 -13.50
C LYS A 148 14.64 -14.37 -14.51
N ALA A 149 13.80 -13.37 -14.25
CA ALA A 149 13.70 -12.19 -15.09
C ALA A 149 15.00 -11.37 -15.05
N ASN A 150 15.72 -11.38 -13.92
CA ASN A 150 17.06 -10.79 -13.85
C ASN A 150 18.12 -11.78 -14.35
N LYS A 151 18.66 -11.55 -15.56
CA LYS A 151 19.70 -12.42 -16.13
C LYS A 151 21.08 -12.26 -15.48
N ASN A 152 21.27 -11.22 -14.68
CA ASN A 152 22.56 -10.91 -14.04
C ASN A 152 22.66 -11.46 -12.61
N CYS A 153 21.54 -11.86 -11.99
CA CYS A 153 21.49 -12.40 -10.64
C CYS A 153 20.27 -13.31 -10.49
N ASP A 154 20.49 -14.56 -10.10
CA ASP A 154 19.44 -15.55 -9.91
C ASP A 154 18.83 -15.56 -8.50
N THR A 155 19.40 -14.80 -7.56
CA THR A 155 18.95 -14.73 -6.17
C THR A 155 17.82 -13.72 -6.01
N LEU A 156 16.65 -14.18 -5.58
CA LEU A 156 15.50 -13.35 -5.25
C LEU A 156 15.46 -13.06 -3.75
N PHE A 157 15.42 -11.78 -3.39
CA PHE A 157 15.28 -11.37 -1.99
C PHE A 157 13.81 -11.19 -1.64
N LEU A 158 13.36 -11.89 -0.59
CA LEU A 158 12.03 -11.77 -0.02
C LEU A 158 12.13 -10.92 1.25
N VAL A 159 11.47 -9.77 1.21
CA VAL A 159 11.54 -8.80 2.30
C VAL A 159 10.17 -8.70 2.96
N ASP A 160 10.11 -9.18 4.20
CA ASP A 160 8.96 -8.96 5.06
C ASP A 160 9.28 -7.81 6.01
N THR A 161 8.53 -6.73 5.91
CA THR A 161 8.79 -5.56 6.73
C THR A 161 8.47 -5.79 8.21
N ARG A 162 7.65 -6.80 8.54
CA ARG A 162 7.20 -7.04 9.91
C ARG A 162 8.34 -7.51 10.82
N PRO A 163 8.18 -7.39 12.14
CA PRO A 163 8.90 -8.24 13.07
C PRO A 163 8.56 -9.71 12.86
N MET A 164 9.56 -10.59 12.99
CA MET A 164 9.37 -12.04 12.83
C MET A 164 8.27 -12.59 13.74
N VAL A 165 8.16 -12.08 14.97
CA VAL A 165 7.10 -12.48 15.92
C VAL A 165 5.71 -12.15 15.37
N ASN A 166 5.52 -10.96 14.81
CA ASN A 166 4.26 -10.55 14.20
C ASN A 166 3.95 -11.40 12.94
N ALA A 167 4.98 -11.78 12.18
CA ALA A 167 4.82 -12.69 11.05
C ALA A 167 4.37 -14.10 11.50
N MET A 168 4.91 -14.61 12.60
CA MET A 168 4.52 -15.89 13.19
C MET A 168 3.08 -15.88 13.73
N VAL A 169 2.64 -14.78 14.37
CA VAL A 169 1.25 -14.64 14.83
C VAL A 169 0.28 -14.69 13.65
N ASN A 170 0.59 -13.97 12.55
CA ASN A 170 -0.21 -14.03 11.33
C ASN A 170 -0.24 -15.43 10.71
N LYS A 171 0.85 -16.20 10.84
CA LYS A 171 0.93 -17.59 10.37
C LYS A 171 -0.10 -18.48 11.07
N VAL A 172 -0.23 -18.36 12.40
CA VAL A 172 -1.25 -19.09 13.19
C VAL A 172 -2.68 -18.72 12.78
N GLN A 173 -2.89 -17.49 12.27
CA GLN A 173 -4.18 -17.01 11.77
C GLN A 173 -4.47 -17.41 10.30
N GLY A 174 -3.73 -18.35 9.72
CA GLY A 174 -3.95 -18.81 8.35
C GLY A 174 -3.23 -17.99 7.27
N LYS A 175 -2.41 -17.01 7.65
CA LYS A 175 -1.54 -16.26 6.72
C LYS A 175 -0.10 -16.75 6.86
N GLY A 176 0.90 -15.87 6.84
CA GLY A 176 2.26 -16.22 7.18
C GLY A 176 3.27 -15.53 6.30
N PHE A 177 4.32 -16.26 5.94
CA PHE A 177 5.46 -15.83 5.15
C PHE A 177 6.07 -17.05 4.46
N GLU A 178 6.85 -16.81 3.42
CA GLU A 178 7.46 -17.83 2.58
C GLU A 178 8.46 -18.70 3.37
N ASP A 179 8.47 -20.00 3.08
CA ASP A 179 9.42 -20.96 3.67
C ASP A 179 10.53 -21.22 2.66
N GLU A 180 11.77 -20.82 2.97
CA GLU A 180 12.92 -20.90 2.05
C GLU A 180 13.12 -22.29 1.43
N ARG A 181 12.66 -23.37 2.09
CA ARG A 181 12.73 -24.74 1.55
C ARG A 181 11.85 -24.96 0.31
N ASN A 182 10.82 -24.14 0.13
CA ASN A 182 9.85 -24.24 -0.95
C ASN A 182 10.13 -23.26 -2.09
N TYR A 183 10.88 -22.19 -1.83
CA TYR A 183 11.18 -21.14 -2.81
C TYR A 183 12.66 -21.19 -3.20
N SER A 184 12.95 -21.75 -4.37
CA SER A 184 14.32 -21.90 -4.87
C SER A 184 15.00 -20.56 -5.12
N ASN A 185 16.31 -20.51 -4.86
CA ASN A 185 17.15 -19.31 -5.05
C ASN A 185 16.62 -18.06 -4.34
N THR A 186 15.95 -18.23 -3.19
CA THR A 186 15.44 -17.10 -2.40
C THR A 186 16.25 -16.86 -1.13
N ARG A 187 16.27 -15.61 -0.67
CA ARG A 187 16.79 -15.22 0.65
C ARG A 187 15.76 -14.38 1.38
N PHE A 188 15.46 -14.73 2.63
CA PHE A 188 14.44 -14.05 3.40
C PHE A 188 15.03 -13.03 4.39
N HIS A 189 14.42 -11.85 4.49
CA HIS A 189 14.82 -10.80 5.43
C HIS A 189 13.62 -10.17 6.13
N PHE A 190 13.78 -9.91 7.43
CA PHE A 190 12.84 -9.14 8.25
C PHE A 190 13.43 -7.77 8.62
N PHE A 191 12.59 -6.73 8.71
CA PHE A 191 13.02 -5.35 9.02
C PHE A 191 12.42 -4.77 10.33
N ASP A 192 11.69 -5.58 11.10
CA ASP A 192 11.14 -5.21 12.41
C ASP A 192 10.29 -3.91 12.43
N ILE A 193 9.60 -3.60 11.34
CA ILE A 193 8.68 -2.45 11.24
C ILE A 193 7.33 -2.81 11.84
N GLU A 194 7.03 -2.17 12.96
CA GLU A 194 5.78 -2.38 13.70
C GLU A 194 4.52 -1.97 12.91
N ASN A 195 3.38 -2.53 13.33
CA ASN A 195 2.11 -2.30 12.64
C ASN A 195 1.54 -0.89 12.87
N ILE A 196 0.47 -0.56 12.13
CA ILE A 196 -0.18 0.75 12.17
C ILE A 196 -0.69 1.17 13.55
N HIS A 197 -0.99 0.23 14.45
CA HIS A 197 -1.46 0.57 15.80
C HIS A 197 -0.31 1.11 16.66
N VAL A 198 0.88 0.53 16.51
CA VAL A 198 2.10 1.02 17.17
C VAL A 198 2.49 2.38 16.62
N MET A 199 2.44 2.56 15.29
CA MET A 199 2.73 3.86 14.65
C MET A 199 1.74 4.94 15.10
N ARG A 200 0.45 4.61 15.20
CA ARG A 200 -0.57 5.54 15.73
C ARG A 200 -0.30 5.92 17.19
N ALA A 201 -0.01 4.94 18.04
CA ALA A 201 0.32 5.20 19.45
C ALA A 201 1.60 6.04 19.60
N SER A 202 2.61 5.80 18.75
CA SER A 202 3.84 6.60 18.68
C SER A 202 3.54 8.05 18.31
N GLN A 203 2.72 8.27 17.28
CA GLN A 203 2.31 9.62 16.88
C GLN A 203 1.53 10.34 17.99
N LEU A 204 0.60 9.66 18.67
CA LEU A 204 -0.15 10.25 19.78
C LEU A 204 0.77 10.72 20.92
N LYS A 205 1.73 9.89 21.33
CA LYS A 205 2.72 10.27 22.35
C LYS A 205 3.59 11.45 21.92
N LEU A 206 3.99 11.49 20.64
CA LEU A 206 4.72 12.64 20.10
C LEU A 206 3.88 13.92 20.20
N LEU A 207 2.60 13.84 19.85
CA LEU A 207 1.69 14.98 19.93
C LEU A 207 1.48 15.44 21.37
N GLU A 208 1.25 14.53 22.32
CA GLU A 208 1.14 14.84 23.75
C GLU A 208 2.38 15.56 24.28
N GLY A 209 3.58 15.11 23.89
CA GLY A 209 4.84 15.76 24.29
C GLY A 209 5.06 17.15 23.66
N LEU A 210 4.51 17.41 22.47
CA LEU A 210 4.65 18.69 21.75
C LEU A 210 3.60 19.73 22.16
N LEU A 211 2.42 19.29 22.61
CA LEU A 211 1.30 20.17 22.97
C LEU A 211 1.47 20.87 24.33
N LEU A 212 2.62 20.73 25.00
CA LEU A 212 2.94 21.48 26.23
C LEU A 212 3.14 23.00 26.01
N ASN A 213 3.01 23.51 24.78
CA ASN A 213 3.14 24.92 24.41
C ASN A 213 1.86 25.45 23.73
N ASP A 214 0.78 25.62 24.49
CA ASP A 214 -0.52 26.09 23.97
C ASP A 214 -0.52 27.59 23.60
N LEU A 215 -1.10 27.92 22.44
CA LEU A 215 -1.43 29.28 22.02
C LEU A 215 -2.93 29.52 22.29
N ILE A 216 -3.26 30.44 23.20
CA ILE A 216 -4.65 30.85 23.48
C ILE A 216 -5.01 32.00 22.53
N ILE A 217 -6.05 31.82 21.70
CA ILE A 217 -6.57 32.85 20.81
C ILE A 217 -7.87 33.40 21.40
N PHE A 218 -7.88 34.68 21.74
CA PHE A 218 -9.07 35.38 22.21
C PHE A 218 -9.85 35.94 21.02
N ALA A 219 -11.11 35.52 20.85
CA ALA A 219 -12.04 36.14 19.91
C ALA A 219 -12.84 37.22 20.65
N TYR A 220 -12.36 38.46 20.62
CA TYR A 220 -13.12 39.63 21.08
C TYR A 220 -13.97 40.15 19.92
N ASN A 221 -15.28 40.29 20.13
CA ASN A 221 -16.17 41.17 19.37
C ASN A 221 -16.53 42.34 20.26
#